data_AF-A0A5E4K8A8-F1
#
_entry.id   AF-A0A5E4K8A8-F1
#
_cell.length_a   1.000
_cell.length_b   1.000
_cell.length_c   1.000
_cell.angle_alpha   90.00
_cell.angle_beta   90.00
_cell.angle_gamma   90.00
#
_symmetry.space_group_name_H-M   'P 1'
#
loop_
_entity.id
_entity.type
_entity.pdbx_description
1 polymer ?
#
loop_
_entity_poly.entity_id
_entity_poly.type
_entity_poly.pdbx_seq_one_letter_code
_entity_poly.pdbx_strand_id
1 'polypeptide(L)'
;MADPRFKKAMETKYAKEWGSNKCGGQAKNKITDKKTKYLRLGYTQNPRKVEMAKCGAAITKKRGLQAYDPKLHLAGIPMGQRQLTPYTISGTDIVCDGDDLHFVNNAAMQQEWDDIRRTCVVGLDLAHETLEKRLGKEVTPETINYYLEVLNHAMPGAAIVQEHMVETHPALVDDCYVKVFTGDDTLQDEIDKQFVINIDNEFPDNQAKQIKATVGKTSWQAVHIPTIVTRTEDGPGTSRWMAMQVGMTFISAYHMCAGEAAVGELAFTAKHAGLVEMGDMIPARRARGPNEPGGLSFGHMADIVQTSRKTP
;
A
#
# COMPACT_ATOMS: atom_id res chain seq x y z
N MET A 1 -21.49 16.14 -25.88
CA MET A 1 -21.27 17.36 -25.07
C MET A 1 -20.29 16.98 -23.96
N ALA A 2 -19.29 17.81 -23.65
CA ALA A 2 -18.35 17.50 -22.57
C ALA A 2 -19.10 17.38 -21.23
N ASP A 3 -18.74 16.38 -20.42
CA ASP A 3 -19.26 16.17 -19.05
C ASP A 3 -19.18 17.49 -18.26
N PRO A 4 -20.27 17.92 -17.57
CA PRO A 4 -20.26 19.13 -16.73
C PRO A 4 -19.07 19.23 -15.78
N ARG A 5 -18.58 18.10 -15.25
CA ARG A 5 -17.40 18.05 -14.35
C ARG A 5 -16.11 18.34 -15.08
N PHE A 6 -15.92 17.76 -16.28
CA PHE A 6 -14.76 18.06 -17.10
C PHE A 6 -14.73 19.54 -17.49
N LYS A 7 -15.89 20.10 -17.88
CA LYS A 7 -16.02 21.53 -18.19
C LYS A 7 -15.60 22.39 -17.00
N LYS A 8 -16.09 22.10 -15.79
CA LYS A 8 -15.74 22.79 -14.54
C LYS A 8 -14.23 22.70 -14.24
N ALA A 9 -13.62 21.53 -14.43
CA ALA A 9 -12.18 21.35 -14.25
C ALA A 9 -11.37 22.19 -15.26
N MET A 10 -11.80 22.25 -16.53
CA MET A 10 -11.15 23.08 -17.56
C MET A 10 -11.29 24.58 -17.27
N GLU A 11 -12.45 25.03 -16.78
CA GLU A 11 -12.66 26.42 -16.37
C GLU A 11 -11.74 26.78 -15.19
N THR A 12 -11.63 25.89 -14.21
CA THR A 12 -10.72 26.07 -13.07
C THR A 12 -9.26 26.10 -13.52
N LYS A 13 -8.87 25.21 -14.43
CA LYS A 13 -7.49 25.10 -14.92
C LYS A 13 -7.07 26.29 -15.77
N TYR A 14 -7.93 26.77 -16.67
CA TYR A 14 -7.52 27.70 -17.73
C TYR A 14 -8.17 29.09 -17.67
N ALA A 15 -9.34 29.24 -17.04
CA ALA A 15 -10.10 30.47 -17.02
C ALA A 15 -10.09 31.21 -15.67
N LYS A 16 -9.57 30.57 -14.60
CA LYS A 16 -9.40 31.17 -13.28
C LYS A 16 -7.92 31.38 -12.98
N GLU A 17 -7.62 32.34 -12.11
CA GLU A 17 -6.25 32.52 -11.62
C GLU A 17 -5.87 31.41 -10.63
N TRP A 18 -4.61 30.98 -10.72
CA TRP A 18 -3.99 30.06 -9.78
C TRP A 18 -2.61 30.59 -9.41
N GLY A 19 -2.39 30.85 -8.12
CA GLY A 19 -1.26 31.67 -7.70
C GLY A 19 -1.33 33.05 -8.34
N SER A 20 -0.27 33.44 -9.05
CA SER A 20 -0.17 34.69 -9.79
C SER A 20 0.03 34.46 -11.30
N ASN A 21 -0.51 33.36 -11.83
CA ASN A 21 -0.43 33.00 -13.27
C ASN A 21 -1.23 33.90 -14.22
N LYS A 22 -2.13 34.74 -13.67
CA LYS A 22 -2.96 35.72 -14.41
C LYS A 22 -3.82 35.10 -15.53
N CYS A 23 -4.20 33.81 -15.41
CA CYS A 23 -5.06 33.13 -16.38
C CYS A 23 -6.44 33.82 -16.52
N GLY A 24 -7.09 34.11 -15.40
CA GLY A 24 -8.42 34.76 -15.39
C GLY A 24 -8.39 36.26 -15.67
N GLY A 25 -7.34 36.97 -15.24
CA GLY A 25 -7.24 38.43 -15.41
C GLY A 25 -6.71 38.87 -16.77
N GLN A 26 -5.44 38.58 -17.08
CA GLN A 26 -4.76 39.12 -18.27
C GLN A 26 -4.84 38.21 -19.49
N ALA A 27 -4.83 36.89 -19.31
CA ALA A 27 -5.00 35.96 -20.42
C ALA A 27 -6.47 35.87 -20.88
N LYS A 28 -7.44 36.01 -19.95
CA LYS A 28 -8.90 36.00 -20.19
C LYS A 28 -9.37 34.81 -21.02
N ASN A 29 -8.77 33.64 -20.81
CA ASN A 29 -9.04 32.48 -21.64
C ASN A 29 -10.45 31.94 -21.42
N LYS A 30 -11.13 31.54 -22.49
CA LYS A 30 -12.27 30.62 -22.43
C LYS A 30 -11.83 29.22 -22.84
N ILE A 31 -12.51 28.21 -22.31
CA ILE A 31 -12.16 26.79 -22.55
C ILE A 31 -12.36 26.34 -24.02
N THR A 32 -13.05 27.14 -24.84
CA THR A 32 -13.27 26.88 -26.27
C THR A 32 -12.31 27.66 -27.18
N ASP A 33 -11.48 28.55 -26.63
CA ASP A 33 -10.61 29.40 -27.43
C ASP A 33 -9.45 28.58 -28.01
N LYS A 34 -9.12 28.85 -29.28
CA LYS A 34 -7.99 28.21 -29.98
C LYS A 34 -6.67 28.97 -29.83
N LYS A 35 -6.69 30.13 -29.17
CA LYS A 35 -5.54 31.03 -29.00
C LYS A 35 -5.52 31.55 -27.57
N THR A 36 -4.33 31.75 -27.03
CA THR A 36 -4.11 32.31 -25.69
C THR A 36 -2.85 33.18 -25.67
N LYS A 37 -2.73 34.03 -24.65
CA LYS A 37 -1.53 34.85 -24.42
C LYS A 37 -0.61 34.18 -23.40
N TYR A 38 0.63 33.93 -23.79
CA TYR A 38 1.68 33.49 -22.87
C TYR A 38 2.39 34.71 -22.25
N LEU A 39 2.28 34.82 -20.93
CA LEU A 39 2.74 36.00 -20.18
C LEU A 39 4.21 35.90 -19.72
N ARG A 40 4.86 34.74 -19.90
CA ARG A 40 6.28 34.53 -19.59
C ARG A 40 6.69 34.94 -18.18
N LEU A 41 5.81 34.70 -17.21
CA LEU A 41 5.99 35.08 -15.80
C LEU A 41 7.05 34.23 -15.08
N GLY A 42 7.53 33.16 -15.72
CA GLY A 42 8.49 32.23 -15.14
C GLY A 42 7.89 31.46 -13.96
N TYR A 43 8.74 30.89 -13.11
CA TYR A 43 8.29 30.04 -12.00
C TYR A 43 7.58 30.83 -10.89
N THR A 44 7.85 32.14 -10.79
CA THR A 44 7.30 33.01 -9.73
C THR A 44 5.78 33.14 -9.73
N GLN A 45 5.15 32.75 -10.84
CA GLN A 45 3.70 32.74 -10.96
C GLN A 45 3.01 31.67 -10.10
N ASN A 46 3.77 30.70 -9.60
CA ASN A 46 3.26 29.53 -8.92
C ASN A 46 3.82 29.47 -7.48
N PRO A 47 2.95 29.46 -6.46
CA PRO A 47 3.38 29.51 -5.06
C PRO A 47 4.23 28.29 -4.67
N ARG A 48 3.88 27.09 -5.14
CA ARG A 48 4.67 25.89 -4.90
C ARG A 48 6.07 25.98 -5.50
N LYS A 49 6.22 26.49 -6.72
CA LYS A 49 7.55 26.71 -7.32
C LYS A 49 8.39 27.73 -6.55
N VAL A 50 7.77 28.79 -6.02
CA VAL A 50 8.46 29.79 -5.19
C VAL A 50 8.97 29.16 -3.90
N GLU A 51 8.15 28.33 -3.26
CA GLU A 51 8.55 27.56 -2.08
C GLU A 51 9.74 26.64 -2.40
N MET A 52 9.66 25.84 -3.47
CA MET A 52 10.73 24.93 -3.89
C MET A 52 12.04 25.68 -4.16
N ALA A 53 11.99 26.85 -4.80
CA ALA A 53 13.16 27.69 -5.04
C ALA A 53 13.80 28.17 -3.72
N LYS A 54 12.98 28.59 -2.74
CA LYS A 54 13.45 28.99 -1.41
C LYS A 54 14.11 27.82 -0.66
N CYS A 55 13.49 26.63 -0.69
CA CYS A 55 14.04 25.42 -0.10
C CYS A 55 15.36 25.01 -0.74
N GLY A 56 15.45 25.04 -2.07
CA GLY A 56 16.68 24.75 -2.82
C GLY A 56 17.84 25.68 -2.44
N ALA A 57 17.57 26.99 -2.35
CA ALA A 57 18.56 27.97 -1.90
C ALA A 57 19.02 27.71 -0.45
N ALA A 58 18.09 27.39 0.46
CA ALA A 58 18.41 27.07 1.85
C ALA A 58 19.26 25.79 1.97
N ILE A 59 18.93 24.74 1.21
CA ILE A 59 19.73 23.50 1.15
C ILE A 59 21.13 23.79 0.63
N THR A 60 21.25 24.54 -0.49
CA THR A 60 22.55 24.93 -1.05
C THR A 60 23.44 25.59 0.00
N LYS A 61 22.88 26.57 0.73
CA LYS A 61 23.59 27.25 1.83
C LYS A 61 23.97 26.29 2.96
N LYS A 62 23.04 25.43 3.39
CA LYS A 62 23.25 24.51 4.52
C LYS A 62 24.33 23.46 4.24
N ARG A 63 24.35 22.89 3.03
CA ARG A 63 25.26 21.78 2.68
C ARG A 63 26.51 22.21 1.90
N GLY A 64 26.61 23.49 1.49
CA GLY A 64 27.74 24.01 0.70
C GLY A 64 27.83 23.47 -0.73
N LEU A 65 26.76 22.86 -1.26
CA LEU A 65 26.72 22.23 -2.59
C LEU A 65 25.41 22.60 -3.29
N GLN A 66 25.51 23.03 -4.56
CA GLN A 66 24.37 23.46 -5.39
C GLN A 66 23.22 22.44 -5.32
N ALA A 67 22.01 22.91 -5.00
CA ALA A 67 20.78 22.15 -5.02
C ALA A 67 19.81 22.69 -6.09
N TYR A 68 18.51 22.50 -5.91
CA TYR A 68 17.49 23.01 -6.82
C TYR A 68 17.64 24.52 -7.04
N ASP A 69 17.78 24.92 -8.30
CA ASP A 69 17.73 26.32 -8.74
C ASP A 69 16.90 26.38 -10.03
N PRO A 70 15.75 27.09 -10.04
CA PRO A 70 14.89 27.19 -11.22
C PRO A 70 15.56 27.91 -12.40
N LYS A 71 16.69 28.60 -12.20
CA LYS A 71 17.46 29.27 -13.26
C LYS A 71 18.34 28.32 -14.07
N LEU A 72 18.63 27.11 -13.57
CA LEU A 72 19.47 26.15 -14.29
C LEU A 72 18.72 25.37 -15.39
N HIS A 73 17.39 25.49 -15.44
CA HIS A 73 16.58 24.85 -16.47
C HIS A 73 16.97 25.37 -17.87
N LEU A 74 17.23 24.46 -18.81
CA LEU A 74 17.61 24.75 -20.20
C LEU A 74 18.60 25.91 -20.34
N ALA A 75 19.72 25.84 -19.61
CA ALA A 75 20.80 26.83 -19.66
C ALA A 75 20.33 28.29 -19.41
N GLY A 76 19.35 28.50 -18.52
CA GLY A 76 18.92 29.85 -18.12
C GLY A 76 17.46 30.19 -18.43
N ILE A 77 16.71 29.30 -19.10
CA ILE A 77 15.30 29.52 -19.42
C ILE A 77 14.44 28.92 -18.30
N PRO A 78 13.91 29.72 -17.35
CA PRO A 78 13.12 29.17 -16.26
C PRO A 78 11.79 28.60 -16.76
N MET A 79 11.29 27.56 -16.08
CA MET A 79 9.93 27.04 -16.29
C MET A 79 8.87 28.15 -16.10
N GLY A 80 7.68 27.96 -16.65
CA GLY A 80 6.58 28.93 -16.55
C GLY A 80 6.57 30.00 -17.64
N GLN A 81 7.09 29.68 -18.83
CA GLN A 81 6.95 30.56 -20.00
C GLN A 81 5.48 30.66 -20.47
N ARG A 82 4.74 29.57 -20.29
CA ARG A 82 3.27 29.52 -20.30
C ARG A 82 2.72 29.51 -18.86
N GLN A 83 1.41 29.65 -18.73
CA GLN A 83 0.76 29.58 -17.44
C GLN A 83 0.91 28.19 -16.81
N LEU A 84 1.34 28.17 -15.55
CA LEU A 84 1.34 26.98 -14.69
C LEU A 84 -0.05 26.88 -14.08
N THR A 85 -0.73 25.76 -14.33
CA THR A 85 -2.17 25.62 -14.05
C THR A 85 -2.45 24.38 -13.21
N PRO A 86 -3.45 24.43 -12.32
CA PRO A 86 -3.70 23.36 -11.37
C PRO A 86 -4.34 22.14 -12.02
N TYR A 87 -4.47 21.05 -11.28
CA TYR A 87 -5.23 19.87 -11.64
C TYR A 87 -6.36 19.66 -10.65
N THR A 88 -7.52 19.25 -11.15
CA THR A 88 -8.63 18.76 -10.33
C THR A 88 -8.54 17.24 -10.31
N ILE A 89 -8.53 16.62 -9.12
CA ILE A 89 -8.59 15.17 -9.01
C ILE A 89 -9.98 14.71 -9.49
N SER A 90 -10.00 13.87 -10.53
CA SER A 90 -11.23 13.40 -11.16
C SER A 90 -12.21 12.82 -10.13
N GLY A 91 -13.49 13.18 -10.27
CA GLY A 91 -14.54 12.75 -9.33
C GLY A 91 -14.65 13.58 -8.05
N THR A 92 -13.72 14.50 -7.79
CA THR A 92 -13.67 15.35 -6.59
C THR A 92 -13.69 16.84 -6.93
N ASP A 93 -13.76 17.69 -5.89
CA ASP A 93 -13.54 19.13 -5.99
C ASP A 93 -12.13 19.56 -5.52
N ILE A 94 -11.21 18.60 -5.31
CA ILE A 94 -9.85 18.87 -4.85
C ILE A 94 -9.01 19.41 -6.01
N VAL A 95 -8.49 20.63 -5.85
CA VAL A 95 -7.65 21.32 -6.82
C VAL A 95 -6.25 21.49 -6.24
N CYS A 96 -5.24 21.07 -6.99
CA CYS A 96 -3.85 21.01 -6.51
C CYS A 96 -2.84 21.47 -7.57
N ASP A 97 -1.66 21.84 -7.10
CA ASP A 97 -0.50 22.00 -7.97
C ASP A 97 -0.03 20.63 -8.47
N GLY A 98 0.42 20.56 -9.73
CA GLY A 98 0.90 19.29 -10.29
C GLY A 98 2.12 18.71 -9.56
N ASP A 99 2.91 19.56 -8.92
CA ASP A 99 4.03 19.15 -8.06
C ASP A 99 3.57 18.37 -6.82
N ASP A 100 2.37 18.62 -6.32
CA ASP A 100 1.78 17.92 -5.17
C ASP A 100 1.26 16.52 -5.55
N LEU A 101 1.23 16.21 -6.85
CA LEU A 101 0.89 14.90 -7.41
C LEU A 101 2.12 14.11 -7.86
N HIS A 102 3.32 14.64 -7.63
CA HIS A 102 4.53 13.84 -7.77
C HIS A 102 4.65 12.92 -6.56
N PHE A 103 4.81 11.60 -6.75
CA PHE A 103 4.78 10.62 -5.65
C PHE A 103 5.74 10.92 -4.49
N VAL A 104 6.93 11.48 -4.77
CA VAL A 104 7.89 11.93 -3.75
C VAL A 104 7.31 12.99 -2.80
N ASN A 105 6.41 13.85 -3.29
CA ASN A 105 5.77 14.92 -2.52
C ASN A 105 4.40 14.51 -1.95
N ASN A 106 3.96 13.27 -2.20
CA ASN A 106 2.63 12.81 -1.87
C ASN A 106 2.71 11.55 -0.99
N ALA A 107 2.45 11.72 0.31
CA ALA A 107 2.51 10.62 1.26
C ALA A 107 1.44 9.55 0.98
N ALA A 108 0.28 9.91 0.42
CA ALA A 108 -0.76 8.93 0.08
C ALA A 108 -0.31 8.00 -1.05
N MET A 109 0.34 8.53 -2.09
CA MET A 109 0.90 7.69 -3.17
C MET A 109 2.02 6.77 -2.69
N GLN A 110 2.83 7.23 -1.73
CA GLN A 110 3.87 6.38 -1.12
C GLN A 110 3.24 5.28 -0.27
N GLN A 111 2.26 5.63 0.57
CA GLN A 111 1.61 4.67 1.45
C GLN A 111 0.76 3.66 0.68
N GLU A 112 0.11 4.05 -0.42
CA GLU A 112 -0.59 3.12 -1.31
C GLU A 112 0.37 2.01 -1.79
N TRP A 113 1.57 2.39 -2.22
CA TRP A 113 2.58 1.41 -2.61
C TRP A 113 3.09 0.59 -1.42
N ASP A 114 3.38 1.24 -0.29
CA ASP A 114 3.88 0.54 0.90
C ASP A 114 2.86 -0.48 1.42
N ASP A 115 1.56 -0.16 1.44
CA ASP A 115 0.48 -1.07 1.83
C ASP A 115 0.36 -2.28 0.90
N ILE A 116 0.56 -2.11 -0.41
CA ILE A 116 0.61 -3.25 -1.35
C ILE A 116 1.87 -4.08 -1.09
N ARG A 117 3.03 -3.43 -1.04
CA ARG A 117 4.33 -4.10 -0.94
C ARG A 117 4.48 -4.91 0.36
N ARG A 118 3.97 -4.39 1.47
CA ARG A 118 4.04 -5.00 2.81
C ARG A 118 2.99 -6.08 3.05
N THR A 119 2.18 -6.41 2.05
CA THR A 119 1.08 -7.38 2.16
C THR A 119 1.41 -8.71 1.49
N CYS A 120 1.06 -9.82 2.13
CA CYS A 120 0.95 -11.13 1.50
C CYS A 120 -0.24 -11.90 2.08
N VAL A 121 -0.70 -12.95 1.38
CA VAL A 121 -1.80 -13.79 1.84
C VAL A 121 -1.32 -15.23 2.02
N VAL A 122 -1.72 -15.89 3.11
CA VAL A 122 -1.17 -17.20 3.48
C VAL A 122 -2.26 -18.14 4.00
N GLY A 123 -2.41 -19.29 3.36
CA GLY A 123 -3.36 -20.32 3.76
C GLY A 123 -3.03 -20.95 5.12
N LEU A 124 -4.06 -21.24 5.91
CA LEU A 124 -3.94 -21.91 7.21
C LEU A 124 -4.19 -23.41 7.12
N ASP A 125 -4.95 -23.88 6.13
CA ASP A 125 -5.42 -25.27 6.07
C ASP A 125 -4.27 -26.28 6.08
N LEU A 126 -3.23 -26.06 5.26
CA LEU A 126 -2.06 -26.94 5.24
C LEU A 126 -1.28 -26.93 6.56
N ALA A 127 -1.22 -25.78 7.24
CA ALA A 127 -0.56 -25.69 8.54
C ALA A 127 -1.37 -26.43 9.63
N HIS A 128 -2.70 -26.27 9.61
CA HIS A 128 -3.61 -27.02 10.49
C HIS A 128 -3.51 -28.53 10.24
N GLU A 129 -3.46 -28.97 8.98
CA GLU A 129 -3.24 -30.38 8.64
C GLU A 129 -1.90 -30.92 9.18
N THR A 130 -0.83 -30.11 9.14
CA THR A 130 0.45 -30.51 9.76
C THR A 130 0.30 -30.73 11.26
N LEU A 131 -0.41 -29.83 11.97
CA LEU A 131 -0.65 -29.97 13.41
C LEU A 131 -1.45 -31.25 13.72
N GLU A 132 -2.53 -31.48 13.00
CA GLU A 132 -3.42 -32.63 13.22
C GLU A 132 -2.73 -33.95 12.88
N LYS A 133 -2.15 -34.06 11.68
CA LYS A 133 -1.64 -35.33 11.17
C LYS A 133 -0.29 -35.71 11.76
N ARG A 134 0.59 -34.74 12.02
CA ARG A 134 1.95 -35.03 12.53
C ARG A 134 2.07 -34.94 14.03
N LEU A 135 1.36 -34.01 14.65
CA LEU A 135 1.52 -33.74 16.08
C LEU A 135 0.33 -34.24 16.90
N GLY A 136 -0.73 -34.73 16.25
CA GLY A 136 -1.95 -35.20 16.93
C GLY A 136 -2.64 -34.08 17.70
N LYS A 137 -2.46 -32.82 17.28
CA LYS A 137 -3.05 -31.65 17.93
C LYS A 137 -4.42 -31.37 17.31
N GLU A 138 -5.38 -31.00 18.13
CA GLU A 138 -6.68 -30.56 17.68
C GLU A 138 -6.62 -29.07 17.30
N VAL A 139 -7.25 -28.70 16.18
CA VAL A 139 -7.41 -27.32 15.76
C VAL A 139 -8.89 -26.96 15.88
N THR A 140 -9.19 -25.97 16.72
CA THR A 140 -10.55 -25.48 16.97
C THR A 140 -10.60 -23.96 16.77
N PRO A 141 -11.80 -23.35 16.68
CA PRO A 141 -11.91 -21.90 16.69
C PRO A 141 -11.21 -21.25 17.89
N GLU A 142 -11.25 -21.90 19.06
CA GLU A 142 -10.57 -21.43 20.28
C GLU A 142 -9.04 -21.43 20.13
N THR A 143 -8.45 -22.48 19.57
CA THR A 143 -7.00 -22.52 19.33
C THR A 143 -6.57 -21.55 18.23
N ILE A 144 -7.42 -21.34 17.22
CA ILE A 144 -7.18 -20.35 16.17
C ILE A 144 -7.23 -18.92 16.75
N ASN A 145 -8.21 -18.62 17.60
CA ASN A 145 -8.29 -17.32 18.28
C ASN A 145 -7.05 -17.03 19.12
N TYR A 146 -6.60 -18.01 19.92
CA TYR A 146 -5.37 -17.87 20.68
C TYR A 146 -4.13 -17.71 19.79
N TYR A 147 -4.04 -18.48 18.70
CA TYR A 147 -2.99 -18.31 17.68
C TYR A 147 -2.99 -16.90 17.10
N LEU A 148 -4.15 -16.30 16.79
CA LEU A 148 -4.25 -14.97 16.22
C LEU A 148 -3.87 -13.86 17.21
N GLU A 149 -4.15 -14.05 18.50
CA GLU A 149 -3.67 -13.16 19.56
C GLU A 149 -2.14 -13.19 19.65
N VAL A 150 -1.56 -14.39 19.73
CA VAL A 150 -0.09 -14.57 19.77
C VAL A 150 0.56 -14.04 18.48
N LEU A 151 -0.08 -14.24 17.32
CA LEU A 151 0.43 -13.78 16.04
C LEU A 151 0.45 -12.27 15.94
N ASN A 152 -0.60 -11.59 16.40
CA ASN A 152 -0.65 -10.13 16.37
C ASN A 152 0.32 -9.48 17.35
N HIS A 153 0.73 -10.18 18.42
CA HIS A 153 1.89 -9.78 19.25
C HIS A 153 3.22 -10.03 18.54
N ALA A 154 3.41 -11.19 17.92
CA ALA A 154 4.69 -11.57 17.31
C ALA A 154 4.96 -10.87 15.97
N MET A 155 3.95 -10.66 15.12
CA MET A 155 4.09 -10.16 13.75
C MET A 155 4.81 -8.79 13.66
N PRO A 156 4.56 -7.83 14.57
CA PRO A 156 5.30 -6.57 14.61
C PRO A 156 6.78 -6.69 15.00
N GLY A 157 7.23 -7.86 15.49
CA GLY A 157 8.62 -8.13 15.87
C GLY A 157 8.85 -8.28 17.38
N ALA A 158 7.91 -8.89 18.10
CA ALA A 158 8.02 -9.19 19.53
C ALA A 158 8.25 -10.70 19.78
N ALA A 159 8.88 -11.03 20.90
CA ALA A 159 9.29 -12.39 21.23
C ALA A 159 8.21 -13.18 21.97
N ILE A 160 8.19 -14.50 21.77
CA ILE A 160 7.19 -15.42 22.36
C ILE A 160 7.75 -16.76 22.85
N VAL A 161 9.08 -16.97 22.76
CA VAL A 161 9.71 -18.24 23.16
C VAL A 161 11.01 -18.03 23.92
N GLN A 162 11.97 -17.33 23.30
CA GLN A 162 13.31 -17.20 23.86
C GLN A 162 13.37 -16.12 24.94
N GLU A 163 14.19 -16.36 25.96
CA GLU A 163 14.56 -15.37 26.99
C GLU A 163 15.55 -14.33 26.42
N HIS A 164 15.59 -13.14 27.02
CA HIS A 164 16.55 -12.06 26.73
C HIS A 164 16.53 -11.58 25.26
N MET A 165 15.33 -11.48 24.70
CA MET A 165 15.13 -10.92 23.35
C MET A 165 15.09 -9.39 23.36
N VAL A 166 15.48 -8.81 22.24
CA VAL A 166 15.22 -7.40 21.92
C VAL A 166 14.09 -7.34 20.91
N GLU A 167 13.26 -6.30 21.00
CA GLU A 167 12.00 -6.22 20.28
C GLU A 167 11.88 -4.87 19.55
N THR A 168 11.02 -4.81 18.54
CA THR A 168 10.67 -3.54 17.90
C THR A 168 9.86 -2.67 18.86
N HIS A 169 10.02 -1.34 18.75
CA HIS A 169 9.20 -0.44 19.56
C HIS A 169 7.76 -0.40 18.99
N PRO A 170 6.70 -0.76 19.75
CA PRO A 170 5.35 -0.90 19.21
C PRO A 170 4.82 0.34 18.46
N ALA A 171 5.15 1.55 18.94
CA ALA A 171 4.77 2.81 18.26
C ALA A 171 5.46 3.08 16.91
N LEU A 172 6.38 2.23 16.45
CA LEU A 172 7.00 2.32 15.12
C LEU A 172 6.47 1.26 14.15
N VAL A 173 5.62 0.35 14.63
CA VAL A 173 5.12 -0.83 13.92
C VAL A 173 3.62 -1.05 14.18
N ASP A 174 2.90 0.01 14.54
CA ASP A 174 1.47 0.01 14.86
C ASP A 174 0.58 -0.23 13.63
N ASP A 175 1.16 -0.11 12.43
CA ASP A 175 0.51 -0.45 11.16
C ASP A 175 0.60 -1.95 10.81
N CYS A 176 1.35 -2.73 11.59
CA CYS A 176 1.56 -4.16 11.38
C CYS A 176 0.47 -4.99 12.08
N TYR A 177 -0.20 -5.87 11.33
CA TYR A 177 -1.22 -6.75 11.89
C TYR A 177 -1.52 -7.94 10.97
N VAL A 178 -2.23 -8.93 11.52
CA VAL A 178 -2.77 -10.06 10.79
C VAL A 178 -4.26 -10.17 11.02
N LYS A 179 -5.01 -10.33 9.93
CA LYS A 179 -6.42 -10.74 9.95
C LYS A 179 -6.62 -12.02 9.16
N VAL A 180 -7.76 -12.66 9.35
CA VAL A 180 -8.17 -13.86 8.62
C VAL A 180 -9.47 -13.65 7.86
N PHE A 181 -9.64 -14.42 6.79
CA PHE A 181 -10.92 -14.62 6.11
C PHE A 181 -11.07 -16.09 5.76
N THR A 182 -12.32 -16.54 5.70
CA THR A 182 -12.67 -17.94 5.37
C THR A 182 -14.01 -17.95 4.66
N GLY A 183 -14.22 -18.93 3.76
CA GLY A 183 -15.55 -19.19 3.22
C GLY A 183 -16.35 -20.21 4.03
N ASP A 184 -15.82 -20.70 5.16
CA ASP A 184 -16.62 -21.45 6.14
C ASP A 184 -17.31 -20.48 7.11
N ASP A 185 -18.60 -20.24 6.88
CA ASP A 185 -19.43 -19.34 7.70
C ASP A 185 -19.42 -19.74 9.18
N THR A 186 -19.35 -21.05 9.48
CA THR A 186 -19.33 -21.54 10.88
C THR A 186 -18.05 -21.13 11.58
N LEU A 187 -16.91 -21.26 10.89
CA LEU A 187 -15.63 -20.85 11.43
C LEU A 187 -15.57 -19.32 11.54
N GLN A 188 -16.05 -18.59 10.52
CA GLN A 188 -16.09 -17.13 10.52
C GLN A 188 -16.81 -16.56 11.75
N ASP A 189 -17.92 -17.19 12.15
CA ASP A 189 -18.74 -16.73 13.29
C ASP A 189 -18.08 -17.00 14.66
N GLU A 190 -17.19 -17.98 14.75
CA GLU A 190 -16.51 -18.39 15.99
C GLU A 190 -15.14 -17.73 16.19
N ILE A 191 -14.54 -17.15 15.14
CA ILE A 191 -13.32 -16.35 15.28
C ILE A 191 -13.67 -14.96 15.84
N ASP A 192 -12.84 -14.46 16.76
CA ASP A 192 -12.98 -13.13 17.33
C ASP A 192 -12.97 -12.07 16.21
N LYS A 193 -14.03 -11.26 16.20
CA LYS A 193 -14.30 -10.22 15.20
C LYS A 193 -13.14 -9.24 15.03
N GLN A 194 -12.28 -9.05 16.03
CA GLN A 194 -11.11 -8.19 15.88
C GLN A 194 -10.14 -8.71 14.79
N PHE A 195 -10.08 -10.02 14.58
CA PHE A 195 -9.19 -10.67 13.62
C PHE A 195 -9.85 -11.02 12.29
N VAL A 196 -11.18 -10.89 12.15
CA VAL A 196 -11.89 -11.34 10.94
C VAL A 196 -12.07 -10.22 9.92
N ILE A 197 -11.78 -10.50 8.64
CA ILE A 197 -12.32 -9.79 7.49
C ILE A 197 -13.59 -10.53 7.08
N ASN A 198 -14.74 -10.04 7.54
CA ASN A 198 -16.02 -10.71 7.32
C ASN A 198 -16.50 -10.45 5.89
N ILE A 199 -16.54 -11.51 5.07
CA ILE A 199 -16.84 -11.40 3.64
C ILE A 199 -18.27 -10.87 3.41
N ASP A 200 -19.23 -11.33 4.21
CA ASP A 200 -20.63 -10.92 4.10
C ASP A 200 -20.85 -9.45 4.50
N ASN A 201 -20.02 -8.90 5.39
CA ASN A 201 -20.07 -7.49 5.78
C ASN A 201 -19.35 -6.57 4.77
N GLU A 202 -18.28 -7.05 4.15
CA GLU A 202 -17.43 -6.20 3.30
C GLU A 202 -17.91 -6.11 1.85
N PHE A 203 -18.68 -7.10 1.38
CA PHE A 203 -19.10 -7.24 -0.02
C PHE A 203 -20.63 -7.32 -0.18
N PRO A 204 -21.20 -6.83 -1.29
CA PRO A 204 -22.59 -7.09 -1.65
C PRO A 204 -22.88 -8.59 -1.78
N ASP A 205 -24.09 -9.03 -1.43
CA ASP A 205 -24.49 -10.46 -1.37
C ASP A 205 -24.07 -11.31 -2.57
N ASN A 206 -24.17 -10.77 -3.80
CA ASN A 206 -23.80 -11.50 -5.01
C ASN A 206 -22.28 -11.71 -5.11
N GLN A 207 -21.49 -10.70 -4.74
CA GLN A 207 -20.03 -10.78 -4.70
C GLN A 207 -19.57 -11.65 -3.54
N ALA A 208 -20.15 -11.50 -2.35
CA ALA A 208 -19.86 -12.34 -1.19
C ALA A 208 -20.07 -13.83 -1.51
N LYS A 209 -21.18 -14.19 -2.16
CA LYS A 209 -21.45 -15.56 -2.64
C LYS A 209 -20.41 -16.06 -3.64
N GLN A 210 -19.99 -15.22 -4.59
CA GLN A 210 -18.94 -15.58 -5.54
C GLN A 210 -17.60 -15.84 -4.84
N ILE A 211 -17.20 -14.94 -3.94
CA ILE A 211 -15.96 -15.06 -3.17
C ILE A 211 -15.98 -16.33 -2.33
N LYS A 212 -17.04 -16.57 -1.54
CA LYS A 212 -17.15 -17.79 -0.72
C LYS A 212 -17.18 -19.06 -1.55
N ALA A 213 -17.81 -19.05 -2.73
CA ALA A 213 -17.77 -20.18 -3.65
C ALA A 213 -16.35 -20.44 -4.21
N THR A 214 -15.55 -19.40 -4.44
CA THR A 214 -14.16 -19.51 -4.91
C THR A 214 -13.20 -19.94 -3.81
N VAL A 215 -13.31 -19.35 -2.62
CA VAL A 215 -12.49 -19.69 -1.44
C VAL A 215 -12.86 -21.09 -0.91
N GLY A 216 -14.13 -21.49 -1.04
CA GLY A 216 -14.63 -22.70 -0.40
C GLY A 216 -14.47 -22.63 1.12
N LYS A 217 -14.32 -23.78 1.78
CA LYS A 217 -14.12 -23.84 3.24
C LYS A 217 -12.66 -23.60 3.68
N THR A 218 -11.83 -23.03 2.82
CA THR A 218 -10.43 -22.73 3.14
C THR A 218 -10.29 -21.45 3.96
N SER A 219 -9.22 -21.33 4.72
CA SER A 219 -8.97 -20.21 5.63
C SER A 219 -7.62 -19.56 5.37
N TRP A 220 -7.58 -18.24 5.34
CA TRP A 220 -6.44 -17.46 4.87
C TRP A 220 -6.11 -16.33 5.83
N GLN A 221 -4.82 -16.03 5.94
CA GLN A 221 -4.28 -14.89 6.68
C GLN A 221 -3.96 -13.76 5.69
N ALA A 222 -4.54 -12.58 5.90
CA ALA A 222 -4.09 -11.34 5.30
C ALA A 222 -3.06 -10.70 6.24
N VAL A 223 -1.79 -10.72 5.84
CA VAL A 223 -0.68 -10.25 6.67
C VAL A 223 -0.14 -8.95 6.12
N HIS A 224 0.01 -7.96 6.99
CA HIS A 224 0.62 -6.69 6.67
C HIS A 224 1.80 -6.44 7.59
N ILE A 225 3.03 -6.52 7.08
CA ILE A 225 4.25 -6.27 7.87
C ILE A 225 4.44 -4.76 8.10
N PRO A 226 5.35 -4.31 8.99
CA PRO A 226 5.50 -2.89 9.27
C PRO A 226 5.99 -2.08 8.06
N THR A 227 5.39 -0.92 7.82
CA THR A 227 5.80 0.00 6.74
C THR A 227 7.26 0.43 6.91
N ILE A 228 7.72 0.66 8.14
CA ILE A 228 9.13 1.03 8.38
C ILE A 228 10.11 -0.07 7.92
N VAL A 229 9.71 -1.34 8.01
CA VAL A 229 10.52 -2.48 7.55
C VAL A 229 10.56 -2.49 6.03
N THR A 230 9.41 -2.43 5.34
CA THR A 230 9.39 -2.48 3.86
C THR A 230 10.07 -1.28 3.19
N ARG A 231 10.11 -0.12 3.88
CA ARG A 231 10.85 1.06 3.42
C ARG A 231 12.36 0.93 3.63
N THR A 232 12.79 0.11 4.58
CA THR A 232 14.20 -0.20 4.86
C THR A 232 14.72 -1.34 3.98
N GLU A 233 13.86 -2.30 3.69
CA GLU A 233 14.14 -3.48 2.86
C GLU A 233 13.49 -3.36 1.46
N ASP A 234 12.96 -4.46 0.94
CA ASP A 234 12.31 -4.58 -0.37
C ASP A 234 11.04 -5.47 -0.29
N GLY A 235 10.31 -5.60 -1.40
CA GLY A 235 9.11 -6.45 -1.46
C GLY A 235 9.31 -7.91 -1.02
N PRO A 236 10.40 -8.59 -1.43
CA PRO A 236 10.72 -9.95 -0.99
C PRO A 236 10.85 -10.12 0.53
N GLY A 237 11.15 -9.05 1.27
CA GLY A 237 11.19 -9.08 2.74
C GLY A 237 9.83 -9.48 3.35
N THR A 238 8.72 -9.12 2.71
CA THR A 238 7.35 -9.30 3.22
C THR A 238 7.00 -10.75 3.57
N SER A 239 7.06 -11.66 2.61
CA SER A 239 6.71 -13.07 2.85
C SER A 239 7.71 -13.78 3.75
N ARG A 240 8.98 -13.33 3.77
CA ARG A 240 9.99 -13.85 4.69
C ARG A 240 9.71 -13.46 6.12
N TRP A 241 9.52 -12.15 6.37
CA TRP A 241 9.18 -11.62 7.69
C TRP A 241 7.95 -12.31 8.24
N MET A 242 6.86 -12.34 7.46
CA MET A 242 5.62 -13.03 7.82
C MET A 242 5.88 -14.48 8.25
N ALA A 243 6.58 -15.25 7.42
CA ALA A 243 6.75 -16.68 7.67
C ALA A 243 7.56 -16.97 8.94
N MET A 244 8.49 -16.08 9.33
CA MET A 244 9.22 -16.22 10.59
C MET A 244 8.27 -16.10 11.77
N GLN A 245 7.40 -15.08 11.76
CA GLN A 245 6.50 -14.82 12.87
C GLN A 245 5.36 -15.86 12.93
N VAL A 246 4.85 -16.32 11.79
CA VAL A 246 3.91 -17.45 11.72
C VAL A 246 4.53 -18.73 12.30
N GLY A 247 5.78 -19.05 11.94
CA GLY A 247 6.49 -20.21 12.47
C GLY A 247 6.64 -20.15 14.00
N MET A 248 7.08 -19.01 14.53
CA MET A 248 7.20 -18.82 15.98
C MET A 248 5.84 -18.89 16.69
N THR A 249 4.79 -18.37 16.05
CA THR A 249 3.44 -18.39 16.61
C THR A 249 2.89 -19.80 16.69
N PHE A 250 3.05 -20.62 15.65
CA PHE A 250 2.66 -22.03 15.74
C PHE A 250 3.42 -22.77 16.83
N ILE A 251 4.72 -22.49 17.00
CA ILE A 251 5.51 -23.07 18.10
C ILE A 251 4.89 -22.75 19.45
N SER A 252 4.60 -21.47 19.70
CA SER A 252 4.08 -21.00 20.98
C SER A 252 2.63 -21.42 21.22
N ALA A 253 1.73 -21.04 20.31
CA ALA A 253 0.29 -21.19 20.46
C ALA A 253 -0.17 -22.65 20.52
N TYR A 254 0.54 -23.53 19.83
CA TYR A 254 0.23 -24.96 19.82
C TYR A 254 1.17 -25.79 20.67
N HIS A 255 2.06 -25.18 21.47
CA HIS A 255 3.01 -25.90 22.33
C HIS A 255 3.80 -26.97 21.57
N MET A 256 4.44 -26.57 20.48
CA MET A 256 5.35 -27.43 19.73
C MET A 256 6.74 -27.38 20.34
N CYS A 257 7.60 -28.34 19.99
CA CYS A 257 9.01 -28.19 20.27
C CYS A 257 9.56 -27.03 19.42
N ALA A 258 10.31 -26.12 20.05
CA ALA A 258 10.90 -24.95 19.42
C ALA A 258 12.08 -25.34 18.50
N GLY A 259 11.75 -25.88 17.32
CA GLY A 259 12.71 -26.33 16.31
C GLY A 259 12.66 -27.82 15.98
N GLU A 260 11.47 -28.44 15.94
CA GLU A 260 11.31 -29.81 15.46
C GLU A 260 11.02 -29.91 13.95
N ALA A 261 11.06 -31.13 13.40
CA ALA A 261 10.89 -31.37 11.97
C ALA A 261 9.56 -30.83 11.40
N ALA A 262 8.47 -30.85 12.18
CA ALA A 262 7.18 -30.30 11.77
C ALA A 262 7.23 -28.78 11.51
N VAL A 263 8.11 -28.03 12.21
CA VAL A 263 8.31 -26.59 11.98
C VAL A 263 8.84 -26.34 10.56
N GLY A 264 9.64 -27.24 10.01
CA GLY A 264 10.12 -27.15 8.63
C GLY A 264 8.99 -27.20 7.59
N GLU A 265 7.93 -27.96 7.87
CA GLU A 265 6.75 -28.01 7.00
C GLU A 265 5.91 -26.75 7.11
N LEU A 266 5.71 -26.24 8.32
CA LEU A 266 5.06 -24.94 8.53
C LEU A 266 5.80 -23.81 7.80
N ALA A 267 7.13 -23.82 7.84
CA ALA A 267 7.95 -22.88 7.09
C ALA A 267 7.79 -23.02 5.57
N PHE A 268 7.71 -24.25 5.04
CA PHE A 268 7.47 -24.48 3.62
C PHE A 268 6.06 -24.04 3.19
N THR A 269 5.05 -24.33 4.01
CA THR A 269 3.67 -23.88 3.81
C THR A 269 3.60 -22.36 3.75
N ALA A 270 4.13 -21.66 4.77
CA ALA A 270 4.06 -20.21 4.83
C ALA A 270 4.87 -19.50 3.73
N LYS A 271 5.97 -20.09 3.26
CA LYS A 271 6.86 -19.44 2.27
C LYS A 271 6.59 -19.83 0.82
N HIS A 272 5.83 -20.90 0.56
CA HIS A 272 5.62 -21.42 -0.79
C HIS A 272 4.23 -22.03 -0.97
N ALA A 273 3.91 -23.14 -0.28
CA ALA A 273 2.75 -23.95 -0.66
C ALA A 273 1.39 -23.30 -0.38
N GLY A 274 1.33 -22.45 0.65
CA GLY A 274 0.14 -21.68 1.01
C GLY A 274 0.27 -20.18 0.73
N LEU A 275 1.35 -19.72 0.10
CA LEU A 275 1.65 -18.31 -0.08
C LEU A 275 1.06 -17.74 -1.38
N VAL A 276 0.43 -16.59 -1.27
CA VAL A 276 0.07 -15.72 -2.40
C VAL A 276 0.81 -14.39 -2.22
N GLU A 277 1.78 -14.15 -3.08
CA GLU A 277 2.47 -12.87 -3.23
C GLU A 277 1.59 -11.89 -4.03
N MET A 278 1.77 -10.59 -3.81
CA MET A 278 1.10 -9.56 -4.59
C MET A 278 1.65 -9.50 -6.02
N GLY A 279 2.95 -9.77 -6.20
CA GLY A 279 3.58 -9.81 -7.51
C GLY A 279 4.74 -10.79 -7.59
N ASP A 280 4.96 -11.35 -8.78
CA ASP A 280 6.02 -12.34 -9.03
C ASP A 280 7.40 -11.70 -9.18
N MET A 281 8.44 -12.53 -9.05
CA MET A 281 9.81 -12.10 -9.38
C MET A 281 9.95 -11.73 -10.87
N ILE A 282 10.80 -10.75 -11.16
CA ILE A 282 10.99 -10.25 -12.53
C ILE A 282 12.36 -10.63 -13.12
N PRO A 283 12.46 -10.82 -14.46
CA PRO A 283 13.66 -11.32 -15.11
C PRO A 283 14.92 -10.46 -14.89
N ALA A 284 16.09 -11.08 -15.05
CA ALA A 284 17.40 -10.52 -14.71
C ALA A 284 17.68 -9.09 -15.23
N ARG A 285 17.17 -8.72 -16.42
CA ARG A 285 17.35 -7.36 -16.98
C ARG A 285 16.76 -6.26 -16.10
N ARG A 286 15.71 -6.59 -15.33
CA ARG A 286 15.04 -5.70 -14.39
C ARG A 286 14.99 -6.32 -12.99
N ALA A 287 15.97 -7.15 -12.64
CA ALA A 287 15.93 -8.03 -11.48
C ALA A 287 15.34 -7.39 -10.21
N ARG A 288 14.23 -7.96 -9.76
CA ARG A 288 13.61 -7.79 -8.45
C ARG A 288 12.99 -9.11 -8.04
N GLY A 289 12.92 -9.37 -6.74
CA GLY A 289 12.14 -10.50 -6.24
C GLY A 289 10.62 -10.19 -6.22
N PRO A 290 9.83 -11.01 -5.51
CA PRO A 290 8.39 -10.82 -5.38
C PRO A 290 7.97 -9.47 -4.77
N ASN A 291 6.69 -9.15 -4.84
CA ASN A 291 6.07 -7.96 -4.22
C ASN A 291 6.63 -6.61 -4.71
N GLU A 292 7.09 -6.55 -5.95
CA GLU A 292 7.56 -5.32 -6.59
C GLU A 292 6.62 -4.94 -7.75
N PRO A 293 6.49 -3.65 -8.13
CA PRO A 293 5.41 -3.19 -9.00
C PRO A 293 5.43 -3.84 -10.39
N GLY A 294 6.62 -4.26 -10.85
CA GLY A 294 6.77 -4.93 -12.15
C GLY A 294 6.25 -6.37 -12.19
N GLY A 295 6.06 -7.00 -11.03
CA GLY A 295 5.48 -8.34 -10.89
C GLY A 295 3.98 -8.35 -10.58
N LEU A 296 3.41 -7.19 -10.25
CA LEU A 296 1.99 -7.04 -9.93
C LEU A 296 1.15 -7.13 -11.22
N SER A 297 0.32 -8.17 -11.31
CA SER A 297 -0.55 -8.37 -12.46
C SER A 297 -1.68 -7.32 -12.50
N PHE A 298 -2.22 -7.06 -13.69
CA PHE A 298 -3.37 -6.15 -13.83
C PHE A 298 -4.61 -6.67 -13.11
N GLY A 299 -4.80 -8.00 -13.03
CA GLY A 299 -5.87 -8.62 -12.28
C GLY A 299 -5.74 -8.35 -10.79
N HIS A 300 -4.56 -8.64 -10.22
CA HIS A 300 -4.29 -8.34 -8.80
C HIS A 300 -4.47 -6.85 -8.48
N MET A 301 -3.97 -5.94 -9.32
CA MET A 301 -4.18 -4.51 -9.08
C MET A 301 -5.67 -4.13 -9.10
N ALA A 302 -6.47 -4.73 -9.98
CA ALA A 302 -7.91 -4.50 -10.02
C ALA A 302 -8.62 -5.04 -8.76
N ASP A 303 -8.19 -6.19 -8.22
CA ASP A 303 -8.76 -6.80 -7.02
C ASP A 303 -8.28 -6.13 -5.72
N ILE A 304 -7.07 -5.57 -5.71
CA ILE A 304 -6.58 -4.72 -4.62
C ILE A 304 -7.46 -3.48 -4.47
N VAL A 305 -7.80 -2.82 -5.59
CA VAL A 305 -8.65 -1.61 -5.58
C VAL A 305 -10.07 -1.95 -5.15
N GLN A 306 -10.49 -1.39 -4.02
CA GLN A 306 -11.76 -1.73 -3.37
C GLN A 306 -12.99 -0.98 -3.94
N THR A 307 -12.89 -0.37 -5.12
CA THR A 307 -14.02 0.36 -5.72
C THR A 307 -15.17 -0.59 -6.09
N SER A 308 -14.86 -1.80 -6.56
CA SER A 308 -15.84 -2.79 -7.02
C SER A 308 -16.83 -3.25 -5.95
N ARG A 309 -16.44 -3.28 -4.67
CA ARG A 309 -17.33 -3.67 -3.57
C ARG A 309 -18.19 -2.52 -3.02
N LYS A 310 -17.83 -1.27 -3.33
CA LYS A 310 -18.58 -0.07 -2.88
C LYS A 310 -19.47 0.51 -3.98
N THR A 311 -19.03 0.45 -5.23
CA THR A 311 -19.75 0.88 -6.42
C THR A 311 -19.69 -0.23 -7.48
N PRO A 312 -20.42 -1.33 -7.27
CA PRO A 312 -20.42 -2.51 -8.15
C PRO A 312 -21.04 -2.25 -9.53
#